data_AF-A0A962MQ95-F1
#
_entry.id   AF-A0A962MQ95-F1
#
_cell.length_a   1.000
_cell.length_b   1.000
_cell.length_c   1.000
_cell.angle_alpha   90.00
_cell.angle_beta   90.00
_cell.angle_gamma   90.00
#
_symmetry.space_group_name_H-M   'P 1'
#
loop_
_entity.id
_entity.type
_entity.pdbx_description
1 polymer ?
#
loop_
_entity_poly.entity_id
_entity_poly.type
_entity_poly.pdbx_seq_one_letter_code
_entity_poly.pdbx_strand_id
1 'polypeptide(L)'
;LLKNHTKVHYAGVNGINLPEAYNGLGTRNLIYILLQLLEFYKSFTAKDSTPGMNLIFIEEPEAHLHPQMQEVFIAKLGEIAESFARTFGDRAAWPVQFVVTTHSPHMANKAPFEAMRYFLTHPQDGAENIRTAEIKDLKRGLVGTPPPDKEFLHKYMVLTGCDLLFADKIVLIEGATERIMLPEIIKKVDAATGVNDPKLSSQYVSVMEVGGAHAHKFFDLLNFLDLSTIIITDIDSVDGNSEACEVSAGAGTSNSCIKAWFSPDVKPAQLVTKTDDEKTQGRVRLCYQVPEQDGSGCGRSFEDAFILANHAAFELATANATEAYDKAKKIKKTNFAIEYGIDNTNWNVPLYIAQGLRWLAASDILPPQQNQNEADREAA
;
A
#
# COMPACT_ATOMS: atom_id res chain seq x y z
N LEU A 1 32.25 6.27 41.28
CA LEU A 1 31.45 6.33 42.52
C LEU A 1 30.04 6.93 42.35
N LEU A 2 29.60 7.34 41.16
CA LEU A 2 28.22 7.81 40.93
C LEU A 2 27.63 7.23 39.63
N LYS A 3 27.46 5.90 39.56
CA LYS A 3 26.44 5.30 38.67
C LYS A 3 25.16 5.15 39.50
N ASN A 4 23.98 5.41 38.92
CA ASN A 4 22.65 5.16 39.49
C ASN A 4 22.09 6.11 40.59
N HIS A 5 22.53 7.37 40.70
CA HIS A 5 22.03 8.29 41.75
C HIS A 5 21.13 9.43 41.25
N THR A 6 20.93 9.57 39.95
CA THR A 6 20.01 10.58 39.39
C THR A 6 18.65 9.96 39.16
N LYS A 7 17.62 10.47 39.85
CA LYS A 7 16.21 10.09 39.61
C LYS A 7 15.49 11.25 38.94
N VAL A 8 15.00 11.03 37.73
CA VAL A 8 14.16 12.01 37.02
C VAL A 8 12.70 11.76 37.40
N HIS A 9 12.02 12.82 37.81
CA HIS A 9 10.61 12.81 38.17
C HIS A 9 9.85 13.78 37.25
N TYR A 10 8.69 13.36 36.74
CA TYR A 10 7.84 14.18 35.89
C TYR A 10 6.68 14.72 36.72
N ALA A 11 6.40 16.02 36.59
CA ALA A 11 5.24 16.64 37.21
C ALA A 11 3.96 16.15 36.53
N GLY A 12 3.18 15.32 37.21
CA GLY A 12 1.87 14.90 36.74
C GLY A 12 0.83 16.01 36.83
N VAL A 13 -0.23 15.93 36.01
CA VAL A 13 -1.32 16.92 35.92
C VAL A 13 -2.02 17.18 37.28
N ASN A 14 -1.91 16.23 38.22
CA ASN A 14 -2.54 16.31 39.54
C ASN A 14 -1.54 16.59 40.69
N GLY A 15 -0.32 17.07 40.38
CA GLY A 15 0.71 17.34 41.40
C GLY A 15 1.39 16.08 41.96
N ILE A 16 1.10 14.89 41.42
CA ILE A 16 1.79 13.65 41.74
C ILE A 16 3.00 13.53 40.82
N ASN A 17 4.21 13.49 41.41
CA ASN A 17 5.45 13.28 40.68
C ASN A 17 5.67 11.78 40.44
N LEU A 18 5.53 11.34 39.18
CA LEU A 18 5.77 9.95 38.83
C LEU A 18 7.27 9.69 38.61
N PRO A 19 7.84 8.62 39.20
CA PRO A 19 9.21 8.20 38.90
C PRO A 19 9.36 7.76 37.44
N GLU A 20 10.55 7.92 36.86
CA GLU A 20 10.89 7.43 35.50
C GLU A 20 10.50 5.96 35.26
N ALA A 21 10.49 5.12 36.29
CA ALA A 21 10.09 3.71 36.22
C ALA A 21 8.62 3.51 35.77
N TYR A 22 7.78 4.53 35.86
CA TYR A 22 6.39 4.52 35.36
C TYR A 22 6.25 5.02 33.92
N ASN A 23 7.34 5.48 33.28
CA ASN A 23 7.31 5.79 31.87
C ASN A 23 7.39 4.50 31.05
N GLY A 24 6.50 4.39 30.07
CA GLY A 24 6.59 3.32 29.07
C GLY A 24 7.94 3.34 28.35
N LEU A 25 8.41 2.18 27.92
CA LEU A 25 9.69 1.99 27.22
C LEU A 25 9.88 2.99 26.05
N GLY A 26 8.81 3.29 25.30
CA GLY A 26 8.84 4.27 24.22
C GLY A 26 9.19 5.70 24.68
N THR A 27 8.57 6.19 25.75
CA THR A 27 8.88 7.54 26.27
C THR A 27 10.33 7.63 26.75
N ARG A 28 10.86 6.55 27.34
CA ARG A 28 12.27 6.48 27.76
C ARG A 28 13.21 6.51 26.55
N ASN A 29 12.90 5.74 25.50
CA ASN A 29 13.66 5.74 24.25
C ASN A 29 13.66 7.13 23.58
N LEU A 30 12.50 7.78 23.49
CA LEU A 30 12.40 9.11 22.91
C LEU A 30 13.25 10.13 23.69
N ILE A 31 13.15 10.13 25.02
CA ILE A 31 13.95 11.03 25.86
C ILE A 31 15.44 10.73 25.70
N TYR A 32 15.82 9.46 25.65
CA TYR A 32 17.20 9.06 25.40
C TYR A 32 17.72 9.60 24.06
N ILE A 33 16.96 9.43 22.98
CA ILE A 33 17.30 9.98 21.65
C ILE A 33 17.46 11.50 21.75
N LEU A 34 16.52 12.22 22.36
CA LEU A 34 16.60 13.68 22.50
C LEU A 34 17.83 14.14 23.30
N LEU A 35 18.19 13.43 24.37
CA LEU A 35 19.40 13.72 25.15
C LEU A 35 20.68 13.47 24.35
N GLN A 36 20.72 12.37 23.56
CA GLN A 36 21.84 12.09 22.65
C GLN A 36 21.97 13.17 21.57
N LEU A 37 20.86 13.60 20.96
CA LEU A 37 20.87 14.70 19.99
C LEU A 37 21.38 16.01 20.60
N LEU A 38 20.99 16.31 21.84
CA LEU A 38 21.50 17.49 22.56
C LEU A 38 23.01 17.37 22.87
N GLU A 39 23.49 16.19 23.25
CA GLU A 39 24.91 15.91 23.45
C GLU A 39 25.72 16.09 22.16
N PHE A 40 25.20 15.60 21.02
CA PHE A 40 25.81 15.79 19.71
C PHE A 40 25.85 17.26 19.29
N TYR A 41 24.76 18.01 19.54
CA TYR A 41 24.72 19.45 19.30
C TYR A 41 25.80 20.18 20.13
N LYS A 42 25.90 19.90 21.44
CA LYS A 42 26.92 20.51 22.30
C LYS A 42 28.34 20.16 21.86
N SER A 43 28.55 18.91 21.47
CA SER A 43 29.83 18.42 20.94
C SER A 43 30.20 19.10 19.63
N PHE A 44 29.22 19.45 18.80
CA PHE A 44 29.42 20.24 17.58
C PHE A 44 29.81 21.69 17.92
N THR A 45 29.09 22.35 18.84
CA THR A 45 29.37 23.75 19.21
C THR A 45 30.69 23.95 19.96
N ALA A 46 31.19 22.90 20.64
CA ALA A 46 32.45 22.95 21.38
C ALA A 46 33.70 22.82 20.47
N LYS A 47 33.53 22.53 19.19
CA LYS A 47 34.65 22.42 18.24
C LYS A 47 35.00 23.79 17.68
N ASP A 48 36.29 24.11 17.66
CA ASP A 48 36.81 25.38 17.12
C ASP A 48 36.60 25.51 15.60
N SER A 49 36.54 24.38 14.88
CA SER A 49 36.29 24.33 13.44
C SER A 49 34.89 23.79 13.13
N THR A 50 34.13 24.48 12.29
CA THR A 50 32.86 24.00 11.76
C THR A 50 33.11 22.93 10.68
N PRO A 51 32.69 21.66 10.89
CA PRO A 51 32.79 20.66 9.84
C PRO A 51 31.88 21.03 8.66
N GLY A 52 32.32 20.74 7.43
CA GLY A 52 31.53 20.99 6.22
C GLY A 52 30.26 20.14 6.11
N MET A 53 30.17 19.06 6.89
CA MET A 53 29.01 18.18 6.97
C MET A 53 28.89 17.58 8.37
N ASN A 54 27.67 17.48 8.90
CA ASN A 54 27.38 16.80 10.16
C ASN A 54 26.22 15.82 9.95
N LEU A 55 26.49 14.52 10.04
CA LEU A 55 25.52 13.45 9.81
C LEU A 55 25.18 12.75 11.12
N ILE A 56 23.89 12.55 11.36
CA ILE A 56 23.39 11.74 12.47
C ILE A 56 22.54 10.62 11.92
N PHE A 57 22.91 9.38 12.26
CA PHE A 57 22.14 8.19 11.95
C PHE A 57 21.25 7.83 13.14
N ILE A 58 19.97 7.60 12.88
CA ILE A 58 19.00 7.15 13.87
C ILE A 58 18.40 5.85 13.34
N GLU A 59 18.73 4.75 14.00
CA GLU A 59 18.24 3.43 13.62
C GLU A 59 16.93 3.13 14.32
N GLU A 60 15.90 2.78 13.54
CA GLU A 60 14.58 2.33 14.01
C GLU A 60 14.04 3.06 15.26
N PRO A 61 13.94 4.41 15.23
CA PRO A 61 13.51 5.17 16.41
C PRO A 61 12.07 4.86 16.82
N GLU A 62 11.28 4.18 15.98
CA GLU A 62 9.94 3.69 16.28
C GLU A 62 9.88 2.59 17.36
N ALA A 63 11.01 1.96 17.70
CA ALA A 63 11.03 0.86 18.66
C ALA A 63 10.38 1.24 20.00
N HIS A 64 9.29 0.53 20.33
CA HIS A 64 8.44 0.75 21.50
C HIS A 64 7.69 2.10 21.55
N LEU A 65 7.68 2.89 20.48
CA LEU A 65 6.87 4.10 20.36
C LEU A 65 5.46 3.78 19.86
N HIS A 66 4.45 4.41 20.46
CA HIS A 66 3.11 4.44 19.91
C HIS A 66 3.13 5.10 18.51
N PRO A 67 2.34 4.61 17.52
CA PRO A 67 2.25 5.18 16.16
C PRO A 67 2.22 6.71 16.10
N GLN A 68 1.33 7.34 16.88
CA GLN A 68 1.24 8.81 16.95
C GLN A 68 2.56 9.49 17.37
N MET A 69 3.33 8.88 18.27
CA MET A 69 4.63 9.43 18.68
C MET A 69 5.68 9.29 17.57
N GLN A 70 5.62 8.23 16.78
CA GLN A 70 6.51 8.02 15.63
C GLN A 70 6.29 9.13 14.58
N GLU A 71 5.02 9.40 14.26
CA GLU A 71 4.62 10.49 13.34
C GLU A 71 5.12 11.86 13.83
N VAL A 72 4.91 12.16 15.11
CA VAL A 72 5.34 13.43 15.71
C VAL A 72 6.86 13.54 15.73
N PHE A 73 7.57 12.46 16.09
CA PHE A 73 9.03 12.47 16.17
C PHE A 73 9.67 12.82 14.82
N ILE A 74 9.31 12.11 13.75
CA ILE A 74 9.92 12.36 12.44
C ILE A 74 9.53 13.73 11.88
N ALA A 75 8.28 14.16 12.08
CA ALA A 75 7.82 15.48 11.63
C ALA A 75 8.54 16.63 12.36
N LYS A 76 8.94 16.42 13.62
CA LYS A 76 9.57 17.44 14.47
C LYS A 76 11.09 17.35 14.54
N LEU A 77 11.72 16.35 13.90
CA LEU A 77 13.16 16.12 14.02
C LEU A 77 14.00 17.35 13.61
N GLY A 78 13.61 18.03 12.52
CA GLY A 78 14.23 19.30 12.11
C GLY A 78 13.99 20.44 13.11
N GLU A 79 12.75 20.59 13.59
CA GLU A 79 12.40 21.61 14.59
C GLU A 79 13.15 21.40 15.92
N ILE A 80 13.42 20.16 16.31
CA ILE A 80 14.22 19.82 17.50
C ILE A 80 15.65 20.36 17.33
N ALA A 81 16.28 20.13 16.17
CA ALA A 81 17.61 20.65 15.87
C ALA A 81 17.66 22.19 15.88
N GLU A 82 16.66 22.84 15.29
CA GLU A 82 16.51 24.29 15.32
C GLU A 82 16.31 24.83 16.75
N SER A 83 15.54 24.11 17.57
CA SER A 83 15.31 24.49 18.97
C SER A 83 16.61 24.44 19.77
N PHE A 84 17.46 23.43 19.58
CA PHE A 84 18.75 23.38 20.27
C PHE A 84 19.65 24.55 19.88
N ALA A 85 19.71 24.87 18.59
CA ALA A 85 20.44 26.03 18.09
C ALA A 85 19.93 27.35 18.70
N ARG A 86 18.61 27.49 18.84
CA ARG A 86 17.98 28.70 19.41
C ARG A 86 18.17 28.83 20.93
N THR A 87 18.07 27.71 21.67
CA THR A 87 18.10 27.71 23.14
C THR A 87 19.51 27.71 23.71
N PHE A 88 20.43 27.00 23.06
CA PHE A 88 21.78 26.76 23.58
C PHE A 88 22.90 27.30 22.68
N GLY A 89 22.56 27.86 21.50
CA GLY A 89 23.53 28.40 20.56
C GLY A 89 23.68 29.91 20.65
N ASP A 90 24.91 30.38 20.45
CA ASP A 90 25.24 31.81 20.49
C ASP A 90 25.01 32.55 19.17
N ARG A 91 24.63 31.86 18.06
CA ARG A 91 24.03 32.38 16.80
C ARG A 91 24.12 31.45 15.57
N ALA A 92 24.89 30.36 15.60
CA ALA A 92 25.08 29.49 14.43
C ALA A 92 23.99 28.43 14.29
N ALA A 93 23.43 28.27 13.09
CA ALA A 93 22.55 27.15 12.77
C ALA A 93 23.32 25.82 12.90
N TRP A 94 22.65 24.76 13.35
CA TRP A 94 23.22 23.42 13.37
C TRP A 94 23.07 22.79 11.97
N PRO A 95 24.14 22.64 11.17
CA PRO A 95 24.05 22.10 9.80
C PRO A 95 23.99 20.57 9.83
N VAL A 96 23.02 20.03 10.57
CA VAL A 96 22.84 18.58 10.73
C VAL A 96 21.95 18.03 9.64
N GLN A 97 22.35 16.87 9.10
CA GLN A 97 21.50 16.04 8.27
C GLN A 97 21.23 14.73 9.02
N PHE A 98 19.94 14.42 9.16
CA PHE A 98 19.50 13.17 9.75
C PHE A 98 19.33 12.10 8.67
N VAL A 99 19.83 10.91 8.96
CA VAL A 99 19.55 9.69 8.21
C VAL A 99 18.83 8.75 9.15
N VAL A 100 17.58 8.41 8.81
CA VAL A 100 16.73 7.59 9.67
C VAL A 100 16.40 6.31 8.92
N THR A 101 16.63 5.15 9.54
CA THR A 101 16.11 3.87 9.05
C THR A 101 14.80 3.57 9.75
N THR A 102 13.84 2.99 9.03
CA THR A 102 12.52 2.68 9.59
C THR A 102 11.87 1.54 8.83
N HIS A 103 11.18 0.67 9.57
CA HIS A 103 10.22 -0.30 9.07
C HIS A 103 8.76 0.13 9.34
N SER A 104 8.57 1.33 9.90
CA SER A 104 7.26 1.84 10.26
C SER A 104 6.58 2.61 9.13
N PRO A 105 5.37 2.21 8.71
CA PRO A 105 4.57 3.03 7.81
C PRO A 105 4.25 4.39 8.41
N HIS A 106 4.03 4.49 9.73
CA HIS A 106 3.74 5.76 10.40
C HIS A 106 4.89 6.77 10.26
N MET A 107 6.14 6.33 10.31
CA MET A 107 7.28 7.20 10.08
C MET A 107 7.38 7.64 8.62
N ALA A 108 7.25 6.68 7.69
CA ALA A 108 7.29 6.95 6.26
C ALA A 108 6.18 7.93 5.83
N ASN A 109 4.99 7.87 6.45
CA ASN A 109 3.85 8.75 6.16
C ASN A 109 4.09 10.23 6.43
N LYS A 110 4.97 10.56 7.38
CA LYS A 110 5.27 11.95 7.76
C LYS A 110 6.60 12.44 7.20
N ALA A 111 7.43 11.55 6.70
CA ALA A 111 8.64 11.91 6.00
C ALA A 111 8.30 12.55 4.64
N PRO A 112 8.98 13.64 4.24
CA PRO A 112 8.83 14.20 2.90
C PRO A 112 9.18 13.16 1.83
N PHE A 113 8.37 13.06 0.77
CA PHE A 113 8.56 12.08 -0.30
C PHE A 113 9.98 12.10 -0.92
N GLU A 114 10.55 13.29 -1.08
CA GLU A 114 11.90 13.47 -1.64
C GLU A 114 13.03 12.98 -0.72
N ALA A 115 12.77 12.88 0.58
CA ALA A 115 13.74 12.40 1.57
C ALA A 115 13.81 10.87 1.62
N MET A 116 12.83 10.17 1.02
CA MET A 116 12.74 8.72 1.09
C MET A 116 13.74 8.03 0.17
N ARG A 117 14.40 7.00 0.69
CA ARG A 117 15.24 6.07 -0.04
C ARG A 117 14.70 4.67 0.22
N TYR A 118 14.14 4.05 -0.81
CA TYR A 118 13.54 2.74 -0.71
C TYR A 118 14.58 1.67 -1.02
N PHE A 119 14.76 0.72 -0.12
CA PHE A 119 15.72 -0.37 -0.26
C PHE A 119 14.97 -1.61 -0.74
N LEU A 120 15.05 -1.87 -2.04
CA LEU A 120 14.42 -3.04 -2.64
C LEU A 120 15.42 -4.19 -2.69
N THR A 121 15.06 -5.35 -2.18
CA THR A 121 15.94 -6.53 -2.21
C THR A 121 15.55 -7.48 -3.32
N HIS A 122 16.53 -7.91 -4.09
CA HIS A 122 16.39 -8.92 -5.14
C HIS A 122 17.30 -10.11 -4.84
N PRO A 123 16.94 -11.32 -5.29
CA PRO A 123 17.95 -12.37 -5.46
C PRO A 123 19.06 -11.87 -6.39
N GLN A 124 20.27 -12.37 -6.21
CA GLN A 124 21.31 -12.21 -7.22
C GLN A 124 21.12 -13.26 -8.31
N ASP A 125 21.17 -12.83 -9.57
CA ASP A 125 21.16 -13.74 -10.71
C ASP A 125 22.26 -14.80 -10.58
N GLY A 126 21.87 -16.08 -10.61
CA GLY A 126 22.78 -17.21 -10.52
C GLY A 126 23.27 -17.56 -9.12
N ALA A 127 22.76 -16.92 -8.05
CA ALA A 127 23.09 -17.26 -6.67
C ALA A 127 21.86 -17.20 -5.75
N GLU A 128 21.18 -18.35 -5.56
CA GLU A 128 19.93 -18.47 -4.80
C GLU A 128 20.01 -17.95 -3.35
N ASN A 129 21.20 -17.96 -2.74
CA ASN A 129 21.42 -17.56 -1.35
C ASN A 129 22.02 -16.16 -1.19
N ILE A 130 22.20 -15.40 -2.27
CA ILE A 130 22.73 -14.04 -2.20
C ILE A 130 21.62 -13.06 -2.58
N ARG A 131 21.38 -12.06 -1.74
CA ARG A 131 20.47 -10.95 -2.03
C ARG A 131 21.26 -9.68 -2.31
N THR A 132 20.85 -8.94 -3.31
CA THR A 132 21.34 -7.59 -3.61
C THR A 132 20.27 -6.57 -3.27
N ALA A 133 20.68 -5.41 -2.77
CA ALA A 133 19.77 -4.29 -2.51
C ALA A 133 19.93 -3.21 -3.58
N GLU A 134 18.84 -2.85 -4.24
CA GLU A 134 18.74 -1.66 -5.07
C GLU A 134 18.18 -0.51 -4.22
N ILE A 135 18.84 0.66 -4.28
CA ILE A 135 18.38 1.86 -3.59
C ILE A 135 17.62 2.73 -4.57
N LYS A 136 16.31 2.82 -4.37
CA LYS A 136 15.38 3.60 -5.17
C LYS A 136 15.17 4.99 -4.54
N ASP A 137 15.65 6.02 -5.24
CA ASP A 137 15.51 7.42 -4.82
C ASP A 137 14.15 7.99 -5.28
N LEU A 138 13.21 8.13 -4.33
CA LEU A 138 11.85 8.59 -4.62
C LEU A 138 11.82 10.00 -5.21
N LYS A 139 12.81 10.85 -4.92
CA LYS A 139 12.92 12.18 -5.54
C LYS A 139 13.18 12.08 -7.05
N ARG A 140 13.93 11.06 -7.48
CA ARG A 140 14.34 10.86 -8.88
C ARG A 140 13.39 9.92 -9.64
N GLY A 141 12.81 8.95 -8.96
CA GLY A 141 11.97 7.91 -9.56
C GLY A 141 10.75 8.45 -10.30
N LEU A 142 10.18 9.55 -9.81
CA LEU A 142 8.99 10.17 -10.41
C LEU A 142 9.33 11.38 -11.28
N VAL A 143 10.55 11.55 -11.80
CA VAL A 143 10.90 12.75 -12.59
C VAL A 143 9.98 12.92 -13.82
N GLY A 144 9.61 11.83 -14.48
CA GLY A 144 8.71 11.83 -15.65
C GLY A 144 7.23 12.07 -15.34
N THR A 145 6.80 11.94 -14.09
CA THR A 145 5.40 12.10 -13.68
C THR A 145 5.00 13.59 -13.70
N PRO A 146 3.79 13.95 -14.14
CA PRO A 146 3.31 15.34 -14.09
C PRO A 146 3.31 15.91 -12.65
N PRO A 147 3.65 17.20 -12.43
CA PRO A 147 3.66 17.79 -11.09
C PRO A 147 2.34 17.62 -10.29
N PRO A 148 1.14 17.78 -10.88
CA PRO A 148 -0.12 17.54 -10.17
C PRO A 148 -0.28 16.10 -9.69
N ASP A 149 0.22 15.14 -10.45
CA ASP A 149 0.14 13.72 -10.09
C ASP A 149 1.15 13.38 -8.99
N LYS A 150 2.35 13.97 -8.99
CA LYS A 150 3.28 13.84 -7.86
C LYS A 150 2.71 14.40 -6.57
N GLU A 151 2.06 15.56 -6.63
CA GLU A 151 1.43 16.16 -5.46
C GLU A 151 0.26 15.30 -4.97
N PHE A 152 -0.53 14.74 -5.89
CA PHE A 152 -1.59 13.78 -5.57
C PHE A 152 -1.02 12.53 -4.88
N LEU A 153 0.02 11.89 -5.45
CA LEU A 153 0.66 10.71 -4.88
C LEU A 153 1.22 10.99 -3.49
N HIS A 154 1.92 12.12 -3.31
CA HIS A 154 2.46 12.51 -2.01
C HIS A 154 1.35 12.68 -0.98
N LYS A 155 0.28 13.43 -1.30
CA LYS A 155 -0.86 13.60 -0.39
C LYS A 155 -1.55 12.28 -0.10
N TYR A 156 -1.75 11.44 -1.13
CA TYR A 156 -2.43 10.18 -0.99
C TYR A 156 -1.65 9.24 -0.06
N MET A 157 -0.36 9.05 -0.31
CA MET A 157 0.53 8.22 0.53
C MET A 157 0.55 8.67 2.00
N VAL A 158 0.58 9.99 2.25
CA VAL A 158 0.52 10.56 3.61
C VAL A 158 -0.83 10.28 4.30
N LEU A 159 -1.93 10.25 3.55
CA LEU A 159 -3.28 10.09 4.08
C LEU A 159 -3.70 8.64 4.30
N THR A 160 -3.32 7.73 3.40
CA THR A 160 -3.79 6.33 3.42
C THR A 160 -2.90 5.39 4.22
N GLY A 161 -1.75 5.88 4.69
CA GLY A 161 -0.69 5.01 5.15
C GLY A 161 0.09 4.46 3.96
N CYS A 162 1.38 4.74 3.92
CA CYS A 162 2.40 4.28 2.98
C CYS A 162 2.65 2.77 3.11
N ASP A 163 1.61 1.96 3.35
CA ASP A 163 1.71 0.51 3.42
C ASP A 163 2.27 -0.06 2.12
N LEU A 164 2.08 0.66 1.01
CA LEU A 164 2.67 0.37 -0.29
C LEU A 164 4.20 0.25 -0.27
N LEU A 165 4.90 0.99 0.60
CA LEU A 165 6.36 0.92 0.73
C LEU A 165 6.85 -0.34 1.47
N PHE A 166 5.95 -1.07 2.13
CA PHE A 166 6.28 -2.23 2.95
C PHE A 166 5.57 -3.51 2.49
N ALA A 167 4.74 -3.42 1.45
CA ALA A 167 4.06 -4.55 0.87
C ALA A 167 4.91 -5.19 -0.23
N ASP A 168 4.79 -6.50 -0.35
CA ASP A 168 5.28 -7.22 -1.51
C ASP A 168 4.30 -6.99 -2.68
N LYS A 169 3.00 -7.12 -2.41
CA LYS A 169 1.95 -7.12 -3.42
C LYS A 169 0.87 -6.09 -3.13
N ILE A 170 0.31 -5.50 -4.16
CA ILE A 170 -0.72 -4.46 -4.04
C ILE A 170 -2.02 -4.90 -4.75
N VAL A 171 -3.15 -4.67 -4.08
CA VAL A 171 -4.47 -4.71 -4.71
C VAL A 171 -5.05 -3.31 -4.67
N LEU A 172 -5.07 -2.63 -5.81
CA LEU A 172 -5.79 -1.37 -5.97
C LEU A 172 -7.27 -1.67 -6.25
N ILE A 173 -8.15 -1.08 -5.48
CA ILE A 173 -9.61 -1.22 -5.62
C ILE A 173 -10.29 0.12 -5.84
N GLU A 174 -11.48 0.06 -6.43
CA GLU A 174 -12.28 1.23 -6.76
C GLU A 174 -12.96 1.84 -5.54
N GLY A 175 -13.54 1.06 -4.62
CA GLY A 175 -14.26 1.62 -3.48
C GLY A 175 -14.45 0.70 -2.28
N ALA A 176 -15.27 1.19 -1.36
CA ALA A 176 -15.54 0.53 -0.08
C ALA A 176 -16.25 -0.83 -0.22
N THR A 177 -17.02 -1.05 -1.28
CA THR A 177 -17.71 -2.33 -1.52
C THR A 177 -16.67 -3.45 -1.68
N GLU A 178 -15.73 -3.26 -2.60
CA GLU A 178 -14.64 -4.20 -2.84
C GLU A 178 -13.80 -4.35 -1.58
N ARG A 179 -13.52 -3.26 -0.85
CA ARG A 179 -12.72 -3.29 0.38
C ARG A 179 -13.31 -4.21 1.44
N ILE A 180 -14.63 -4.20 1.60
CA ILE A 180 -15.33 -5.05 2.59
C ILE A 180 -15.38 -6.50 2.11
N MET A 181 -15.56 -6.74 0.81
CA MET A 181 -15.73 -8.10 0.27
C MET A 181 -14.40 -8.82 -0.02
N LEU A 182 -13.33 -8.09 -0.30
CA LEU A 182 -12.04 -8.64 -0.73
C LEU A 182 -11.45 -9.70 0.23
N PRO A 183 -11.51 -9.55 1.58
CA PRO A 183 -11.02 -10.59 2.48
C PRO A 183 -11.70 -11.95 2.27
N GLU A 184 -13.03 -11.97 2.09
CA GLU A 184 -13.78 -13.21 1.83
C GLU A 184 -13.52 -13.71 0.40
N ILE A 185 -13.36 -12.81 -0.58
CA ILE A 185 -12.94 -13.17 -1.94
C ILE A 185 -11.59 -13.91 -1.92
N ILE A 186 -10.56 -13.36 -1.25
CA ILE A 186 -9.22 -13.96 -1.16
C ILE A 186 -9.31 -15.36 -0.55
N LYS A 187 -10.03 -15.49 0.57
CA LYS A 187 -10.22 -16.78 1.24
C LYS A 187 -10.85 -17.83 0.32
N LYS A 188 -11.84 -17.44 -0.48
CA LYS A 188 -12.48 -18.33 -1.47
C LYS A 188 -11.56 -18.73 -2.60
N VAL A 189 -10.81 -17.77 -3.16
CA VAL A 189 -9.84 -18.04 -4.23
C VAL A 189 -8.75 -18.99 -3.73
N ASP A 190 -8.22 -18.76 -2.53
CA ASP A 190 -7.18 -19.61 -1.93
C ASP A 190 -7.72 -21.02 -1.60
N ALA A 191 -8.97 -21.14 -1.17
CA ALA A 191 -9.62 -22.44 -0.92
C ALA A 191 -9.87 -23.23 -2.21
N ALA A 192 -10.11 -22.54 -3.33
CA ALA A 192 -10.28 -23.14 -4.65
C ALA A 192 -8.96 -23.41 -5.39
N THR A 193 -7.84 -22.97 -4.82
CA THR A 193 -6.50 -23.11 -5.39
C THR A 193 -5.83 -24.40 -4.87
N GLY A 194 -4.99 -25.04 -5.69
CA GLY A 194 -4.36 -26.32 -5.35
C GLY A 194 -3.54 -26.25 -4.07
N VAL A 195 -3.35 -27.41 -3.40
CA VAL A 195 -2.62 -27.47 -2.11
C VAL A 195 -1.18 -26.94 -2.24
N ASN A 196 -0.54 -27.15 -3.39
CA ASN A 196 0.85 -26.76 -3.65
C ASN A 196 0.96 -25.42 -4.41
N ASP A 197 -0.16 -24.79 -4.75
CA ASP A 197 -0.17 -23.53 -5.47
C ASP A 197 0.00 -22.36 -4.48
N PRO A 198 0.60 -21.24 -4.91
CA PRO A 198 0.79 -20.08 -4.04
C PRO A 198 -0.54 -19.48 -3.61
N LYS A 199 -0.69 -19.26 -2.31
CA LYS A 199 -1.87 -18.65 -1.69
C LYS A 199 -1.60 -17.19 -1.38
N LEU A 200 -2.57 -16.33 -1.71
CA LEU A 200 -2.40 -14.89 -1.54
C LEU A 200 -2.47 -14.49 -0.05
N SER A 201 -3.28 -15.20 0.76
CA SER A 201 -3.42 -14.93 2.20
C SER A 201 -2.15 -15.16 3.01
N SER A 202 -1.16 -15.88 2.48
CA SER A 202 0.14 -16.12 3.13
C SER A 202 1.25 -15.17 2.65
N GLN A 203 0.91 -14.13 1.91
CA GLN A 203 1.85 -13.18 1.31
C GLN A 203 1.63 -11.76 1.86
N TYR A 204 2.64 -10.90 1.78
CA TYR A 204 2.54 -9.51 2.24
C TYR A 204 1.79 -8.64 1.23
N VAL A 205 0.46 -8.66 1.31
CA VAL A 205 -0.44 -7.93 0.42
C VAL A 205 -0.99 -6.69 1.12
N SER A 206 -0.92 -5.53 0.47
CA SER A 206 -1.62 -4.32 0.88
C SER A 206 -2.77 -4.01 -0.08
N VAL A 207 -3.87 -3.48 0.46
CA VAL A 207 -5.08 -3.13 -0.28
C VAL A 207 -5.27 -1.63 -0.20
N MET A 208 -5.41 -0.97 -1.33
CA MET A 208 -5.55 0.50 -1.39
C MET A 208 -6.79 0.90 -2.20
N GLU A 209 -7.62 1.74 -1.58
CA GLU A 209 -8.85 2.28 -2.17
C GLU A 209 -8.52 3.59 -2.92
N VAL A 210 -8.24 3.49 -4.22
CA VAL A 210 -7.74 4.62 -5.02
C VAL A 210 -8.83 5.35 -5.80
N GLY A 211 -10.04 4.81 -5.87
CA GLY A 211 -11.09 5.34 -6.76
C GLY A 211 -10.81 5.02 -8.22
N GLY A 212 -11.81 4.56 -8.97
CA GLY A 212 -11.65 4.15 -10.38
C GLY A 212 -11.06 5.24 -11.27
N ALA A 213 -11.30 6.52 -10.93
CA ALA A 213 -10.79 7.66 -11.68
C ALA A 213 -9.31 8.00 -11.45
N HIS A 214 -8.60 7.41 -10.48
CA HIS A 214 -7.24 7.86 -10.10
C HIS A 214 -6.17 6.78 -10.09
N ALA A 215 -6.52 5.50 -10.26
CA ALA A 215 -5.55 4.40 -10.28
C ALA A 215 -4.39 4.60 -11.30
N HIS A 216 -4.67 5.21 -12.46
CA HIS A 216 -3.65 5.52 -13.48
C HIS A 216 -2.51 6.41 -13.00
N LYS A 217 -2.75 7.25 -11.98
CA LYS A 217 -1.70 8.11 -11.41
C LYS A 217 -0.63 7.32 -10.67
N PHE A 218 -0.92 6.08 -10.28
CA PHE A 218 0.02 5.21 -9.57
C PHE A 218 0.93 4.41 -10.49
N PHE A 219 0.66 4.33 -11.80
CA PHE A 219 1.40 3.44 -12.71
C PHE A 219 2.92 3.69 -12.65
N ASP A 220 3.34 4.96 -12.74
CA ASP A 220 4.75 5.33 -12.65
C ASP A 220 5.38 4.91 -11.32
N LEU A 221 4.66 5.11 -10.20
CA LEU A 221 5.14 4.76 -8.87
C LEU A 221 5.24 3.25 -8.66
N LEU A 222 4.23 2.50 -9.09
CA LEU A 222 4.19 1.04 -8.98
C LEU A 222 5.30 0.39 -9.81
N ASN A 223 5.49 0.86 -11.04
CA ASN A 223 6.58 0.42 -11.90
C ASN A 223 7.93 0.82 -11.32
N PHE A 224 8.07 2.06 -10.83
CA PHE A 224 9.30 2.49 -10.20
C PHE A 224 9.67 1.63 -8.99
N LEU A 225 8.71 1.22 -8.16
CA LEU A 225 8.95 0.41 -6.96
C LEU A 225 9.03 -1.10 -7.25
N ASP A 226 8.79 -1.56 -8.48
CA ASP A 226 8.69 -2.97 -8.89
C ASP A 226 7.68 -3.80 -8.07
N LEU A 227 6.55 -3.18 -7.70
CA LEU A 227 5.51 -3.83 -6.92
C LEU A 227 4.56 -4.63 -7.80
N SER A 228 4.43 -5.92 -7.53
CA SER A 228 3.42 -6.76 -8.16
C SER A 228 2.03 -6.29 -7.77
N THR A 229 1.25 -5.84 -8.74
CA THR A 229 0.01 -5.09 -8.47
C THR A 229 -1.12 -5.56 -9.37
N ILE A 230 -2.30 -5.74 -8.79
CA ILE A 230 -3.55 -5.78 -9.58
C ILE A 230 -4.38 -4.54 -9.33
N ILE A 231 -5.11 -4.12 -10.35
CA ILE A 231 -6.01 -2.97 -10.31
C ILE A 231 -7.40 -3.47 -10.66
N ILE A 232 -8.28 -3.54 -9.65
CA ILE A 232 -9.67 -3.95 -9.78
C ILE A 232 -10.51 -2.70 -10.02
N THR A 233 -11.16 -2.61 -11.18
CA THR A 233 -11.97 -1.44 -11.54
C THR A 233 -13.13 -1.81 -12.46
N ASP A 234 -14.18 -0.99 -12.43
CA ASP A 234 -15.38 -1.15 -13.24
C ASP A 234 -15.14 -0.76 -14.71
N ILE A 235 -15.79 -1.46 -15.65
CA ILE A 235 -15.83 -1.08 -17.07
C ILE A 235 -16.50 0.28 -17.23
N ASP A 236 -17.55 0.53 -16.46
CA ASP A 236 -18.21 1.84 -16.43
C ASP A 236 -18.66 2.30 -17.83
N SER A 237 -19.28 1.39 -18.58
CA SER A 237 -19.74 1.61 -19.95
C SER A 237 -20.76 2.74 -20.04
N VAL A 238 -20.62 3.53 -21.11
CA VAL A 238 -21.48 4.66 -21.47
C VAL A 238 -21.97 4.58 -22.91
N ASP A 239 -23.16 5.08 -23.15
CA ASP A 239 -23.79 5.11 -24.47
C ASP A 239 -23.29 6.32 -25.31
N GLY A 240 -23.90 6.53 -26.48
CA GLY A 240 -23.56 7.67 -27.35
C GLY A 240 -23.84 9.05 -26.74
N ASN A 241 -24.65 9.12 -25.68
CA ASN A 241 -24.98 10.35 -24.94
C ASN A 241 -24.14 10.50 -23.66
N SER A 242 -23.15 9.63 -23.43
CA SER A 242 -22.36 9.56 -22.19
C SER A 242 -23.18 9.18 -20.95
N GLU A 243 -24.32 8.52 -21.12
CA GLU A 243 -25.12 7.98 -20.02
C GLU A 243 -24.71 6.54 -19.72
N ALA A 244 -24.78 6.14 -18.44
CA ALA A 244 -24.47 4.79 -18.02
C ALA A 244 -25.37 3.76 -18.73
N CYS A 245 -24.77 2.74 -19.35
CA CYS A 245 -25.48 1.67 -20.04
C CYS A 245 -24.79 0.32 -19.87
N GLU A 246 -25.47 -0.77 -20.20
CA GLU A 246 -24.88 -2.11 -20.24
C GLU A 246 -23.71 -2.23 -21.24
N VAL A 247 -22.81 -3.20 -21.00
CA VAL A 247 -21.59 -3.39 -21.81
C VAL A 247 -21.91 -3.66 -23.28
N SER A 248 -22.98 -4.40 -23.57
CA SER A 248 -23.45 -4.71 -24.94
C SER A 248 -23.90 -3.48 -25.72
N ALA A 249 -24.43 -2.46 -25.05
CA ALA A 249 -24.88 -1.20 -25.65
C ALA A 249 -23.82 -0.09 -25.58
N GLY A 250 -22.68 -0.35 -24.96
CA GLY A 250 -21.65 0.64 -24.68
C GLY A 250 -20.94 1.16 -25.92
N ALA A 251 -20.98 2.48 -26.12
CA ALA A 251 -20.22 3.19 -27.15
C ALA A 251 -18.80 3.57 -26.67
N GLY A 252 -18.59 3.64 -25.35
CA GLY A 252 -17.30 3.93 -24.70
C GLY A 252 -17.31 3.56 -23.21
N THR A 253 -16.25 3.92 -22.50
CA THR A 253 -16.15 3.83 -21.03
C THR A 253 -15.98 5.22 -20.41
N SER A 254 -16.53 5.48 -19.22
CA SER A 254 -16.19 6.69 -18.44
C SER A 254 -14.91 6.53 -17.62
N ASN A 255 -14.38 5.32 -17.50
CA ASN A 255 -13.26 5.00 -16.62
C ASN A 255 -11.92 5.49 -17.17
N SER A 256 -11.33 6.48 -16.48
CA SER A 256 -10.03 7.07 -16.85
C SER A 256 -8.86 6.08 -16.77
N CYS A 257 -8.91 5.11 -15.85
CA CYS A 257 -7.88 4.08 -15.73
C CYS A 257 -7.83 3.19 -16.97
N ILE A 258 -8.99 2.70 -17.41
CA ILE A 258 -9.11 1.87 -18.62
C ILE A 258 -8.67 2.65 -19.88
N LYS A 259 -9.05 3.93 -19.98
CA LYS A 259 -8.62 4.81 -21.07
C LYS A 259 -7.11 5.02 -21.12
N ALA A 260 -6.49 5.23 -19.95
CA ALA A 260 -5.05 5.40 -19.84
C ALA A 260 -4.28 4.11 -20.15
N TRP A 261 -4.84 2.94 -19.80
CA TRP A 261 -4.22 1.65 -20.05
C TRP A 261 -4.23 1.24 -21.52
N PHE A 262 -5.35 1.46 -22.23
CA PHE A 262 -5.52 1.04 -23.62
C PHE A 262 -5.51 2.20 -24.61
N SER A 263 -6.59 2.99 -24.62
CA SER A 263 -6.75 4.16 -25.46
C SER A 263 -7.97 4.97 -25.01
N PRO A 264 -8.00 6.31 -25.21
CA PRO A 264 -9.15 7.13 -24.87
C PRO A 264 -10.48 6.70 -25.52
N ASP A 265 -10.42 6.11 -26.72
CA ASP A 265 -11.57 5.72 -27.54
C ASP A 265 -11.92 4.22 -27.43
N VAL A 266 -11.39 3.53 -26.42
CA VAL A 266 -11.61 2.09 -26.25
C VAL A 266 -13.08 1.79 -25.98
N LYS A 267 -13.62 0.81 -26.72
CA LYS A 267 -15.03 0.42 -26.62
C LYS A 267 -15.21 -0.78 -25.69
N PRO A 268 -16.32 -0.87 -24.94
CA PRO A 268 -16.60 -2.03 -24.08
C PRO A 268 -16.56 -3.37 -24.83
N ALA A 269 -17.06 -3.45 -26.07
CA ALA A 269 -16.95 -4.65 -26.89
C ALA A 269 -15.49 -5.11 -27.17
N GLN A 270 -14.55 -4.16 -27.23
CA GLN A 270 -13.12 -4.46 -27.37
C GLN A 270 -12.52 -4.90 -26.03
N LEU A 271 -12.98 -4.36 -24.90
CA LEU A 271 -12.47 -4.71 -23.57
C LEU A 271 -12.73 -6.18 -23.22
N VAL A 272 -13.92 -6.67 -23.54
CA VAL A 272 -14.35 -8.06 -23.29
C VAL A 272 -13.49 -9.07 -24.05
N THR A 273 -12.88 -8.67 -25.17
CA THR A 273 -12.06 -9.55 -26.03
C THR A 273 -10.55 -9.42 -25.78
N LYS A 274 -10.12 -8.54 -24.85
CA LYS A 274 -8.70 -8.38 -24.52
C LYS A 274 -8.14 -9.63 -23.86
N THR A 275 -6.95 -10.00 -24.33
CA THR A 275 -6.15 -11.10 -23.78
C THR A 275 -5.53 -10.74 -22.43
N ASP A 276 -5.06 -11.74 -21.71
CA ASP A 276 -4.38 -11.57 -20.43
C ASP A 276 -3.06 -10.78 -20.54
N ASP A 277 -2.35 -10.96 -21.65
CA ASP A 277 -1.12 -10.22 -21.97
C ASP A 277 -1.41 -8.73 -22.20
N GLU A 278 -2.49 -8.39 -22.92
CA GLU A 278 -2.88 -6.98 -23.12
C GLU A 278 -3.33 -6.31 -21.81
N LYS A 279 -3.83 -7.10 -20.85
CA LYS A 279 -4.22 -6.62 -19.51
C LYS A 279 -3.04 -6.49 -18.55
N THR A 280 -1.85 -6.91 -18.95
CA THR A 280 -0.67 -6.97 -18.08
C THR A 280 0.47 -6.12 -18.67
N GLN A 281 1.00 -5.18 -17.88
CA GLN A 281 2.13 -4.33 -18.25
C GLN A 281 3.18 -4.44 -17.15
N GLY A 282 4.28 -5.14 -17.43
CA GLY A 282 5.32 -5.42 -16.44
C GLY A 282 4.75 -6.19 -15.24
N ARG A 283 4.84 -5.60 -14.06
CA ARG A 283 4.35 -6.16 -12.78
C ARG A 283 2.95 -5.68 -12.40
N VAL A 284 2.26 -4.98 -13.30
CA VAL A 284 0.91 -4.46 -13.05
C VAL A 284 -0.09 -5.14 -13.97
N ARG A 285 -1.23 -5.56 -13.41
CA ARG A 285 -2.33 -6.16 -14.17
C ARG A 285 -3.65 -5.47 -13.91
N LEU A 286 -4.34 -5.10 -14.98
CA LEU A 286 -5.67 -4.51 -14.93
C LEU A 286 -6.74 -5.62 -14.91
N CYS A 287 -7.66 -5.53 -13.94
CA CYS A 287 -8.74 -6.48 -13.70
C CYS A 287 -10.07 -5.75 -13.77
N TYR A 288 -10.82 -5.97 -14.85
CA TYR A 288 -12.17 -5.44 -15.05
C TYR A 288 -13.09 -6.58 -15.51
N GLN A 289 -14.39 -6.33 -15.50
CA GLN A 289 -15.40 -7.36 -15.74
C GLN A 289 -15.17 -8.14 -17.05
N VAL A 290 -15.35 -9.46 -16.97
CA VAL A 290 -15.33 -10.38 -18.13
C VAL A 290 -16.58 -11.26 -18.07
N PRO A 291 -16.99 -11.88 -19.18
CA PRO A 291 -18.06 -12.87 -19.19
C PRO A 291 -17.71 -14.06 -18.28
N GLU A 292 -18.64 -14.50 -17.44
CA GLU A 292 -18.46 -15.67 -16.57
C GLU A 292 -18.37 -16.98 -17.38
N GLN A 293 -18.96 -16.99 -18.59
CA GLN A 293 -18.83 -18.06 -19.57
C GLN A 293 -18.58 -17.45 -20.95
N ASP A 294 -17.83 -18.14 -21.81
CA ASP A 294 -17.56 -17.66 -23.15
C ASP A 294 -18.85 -17.39 -23.93
N GLY A 295 -18.98 -16.15 -24.42
CA GLY A 295 -20.17 -15.69 -25.13
C GLY A 295 -21.36 -15.27 -24.25
N SER A 296 -21.23 -15.30 -22.91
CA SER A 296 -22.26 -14.76 -22.02
C SER A 296 -22.23 -13.23 -21.93
N GLY A 297 -23.24 -12.66 -21.29
CA GLY A 297 -23.25 -11.24 -20.94
C GLY A 297 -22.10 -10.87 -19.99
N CYS A 298 -21.70 -9.60 -20.02
CA CYS A 298 -20.65 -9.04 -19.18
C CYS A 298 -21.22 -7.90 -18.32
N GLY A 299 -20.84 -7.85 -17.04
CA GLY A 299 -21.26 -6.80 -16.12
C GLY A 299 -20.57 -5.47 -16.39
N ARG A 300 -21.23 -4.35 -16.08
CA ARG A 300 -20.64 -3.01 -16.18
C ARG A 300 -19.91 -2.63 -14.89
N SER A 301 -20.47 -2.98 -13.74
CA SER A 301 -19.89 -2.73 -12.42
C SER A 301 -19.60 -4.03 -11.65
N PHE A 302 -18.95 -3.90 -10.49
CA PHE A 302 -18.76 -4.98 -9.54
C PHE A 302 -20.09 -5.67 -9.16
N GLU A 303 -21.14 -4.91 -8.87
CA GLU A 303 -22.44 -5.48 -8.49
C GLU A 303 -23.07 -6.29 -9.62
N ASP A 304 -23.00 -5.81 -10.86
CA ASP A 304 -23.50 -6.55 -12.03
C ASP A 304 -22.76 -7.88 -12.20
N ALA A 305 -21.43 -7.84 -12.13
CA ALA A 305 -20.59 -9.03 -12.27
C ALA A 305 -20.83 -10.04 -11.14
N PHE A 306 -21.04 -9.55 -9.92
CA PHE A 306 -21.40 -10.40 -8.80
C PHE A 306 -22.75 -11.09 -9.00
N ILE A 307 -23.77 -10.37 -9.48
CA ILE A 307 -25.07 -10.95 -9.81
C ILE A 307 -24.93 -12.00 -10.91
N LEU A 308 -24.13 -11.74 -11.95
CA LEU A 308 -23.90 -12.68 -13.04
C LEU A 308 -23.21 -13.97 -12.57
N ALA A 309 -22.17 -13.85 -11.75
CA ALA A 309 -21.47 -15.00 -11.15
C ALA A 309 -22.38 -15.83 -10.23
N ASN A 310 -23.46 -15.22 -9.72
CA ASN A 310 -24.39 -15.79 -8.75
C ASN A 310 -25.85 -15.78 -9.24
N HIS A 311 -26.07 -15.87 -10.56
CA HIS A 311 -27.38 -15.65 -11.20
C HIS A 311 -28.54 -16.43 -10.53
N ALA A 312 -28.30 -17.68 -10.12
CA ALA A 312 -29.29 -18.50 -9.43
C ALA A 312 -29.73 -17.92 -8.06
N ALA A 313 -28.80 -17.35 -7.29
CA ALA A 313 -29.08 -16.73 -6.00
C ALA A 313 -29.88 -15.42 -6.13
N PHE A 314 -29.82 -14.78 -7.29
CA PHE A 314 -30.56 -13.55 -7.61
C PHE A 314 -31.83 -13.79 -8.43
N GLU A 315 -32.26 -15.04 -8.58
CA GLU A 315 -33.47 -15.44 -9.33
C GLU A 315 -33.40 -15.08 -10.84
N LEU A 316 -32.20 -15.09 -11.44
CA LEU A 316 -32.04 -14.99 -12.89
C LEU A 316 -32.01 -16.39 -13.49
N ALA A 317 -32.85 -16.63 -14.50
CA ALA A 317 -32.93 -17.93 -15.18
C ALA A 317 -31.66 -18.27 -15.99
N THR A 318 -30.94 -17.24 -16.45
CA THR A 318 -29.67 -17.33 -17.18
C THR A 318 -28.75 -16.18 -16.76
N ALA A 319 -27.47 -16.22 -17.13
CA ALA A 319 -26.52 -15.10 -16.94
C ALA A 319 -26.83 -13.93 -17.91
N ASN A 320 -28.03 -13.37 -17.80
CA ASN A 320 -28.52 -12.25 -18.61
C ASN A 320 -27.98 -10.92 -18.05
N ALA A 321 -27.10 -10.27 -18.81
CA ALA A 321 -26.47 -9.01 -18.40
C ALA A 321 -27.45 -7.85 -18.23
N THR A 322 -28.50 -7.78 -19.05
CA THR A 322 -29.49 -6.69 -18.97
C THR A 322 -30.28 -6.78 -17.66
N GLU A 323 -30.73 -7.98 -17.28
CA GLU A 323 -31.44 -8.20 -16.02
C GLU A 323 -30.54 -7.96 -14.80
N ALA A 324 -29.28 -8.38 -14.88
CA ALA A 324 -28.29 -8.13 -13.82
C ALA A 324 -28.07 -6.63 -13.61
N TYR A 325 -27.90 -5.89 -14.71
CA TYR A 325 -27.74 -4.43 -14.70
C TYR A 325 -28.95 -3.70 -14.10
N ASP A 326 -30.16 -4.09 -14.48
CA ASP A 326 -31.40 -3.49 -13.93
C ASP A 326 -31.63 -3.82 -12.45
N LYS A 327 -31.17 -4.98 -11.98
CA LYS A 327 -31.19 -5.34 -10.56
C LYS A 327 -30.13 -4.55 -9.78
N ALA A 328 -28.89 -4.50 -10.26
CA ALA A 328 -27.81 -3.80 -9.59
C ALA A 328 -28.09 -2.31 -9.38
N LYS A 329 -28.73 -1.63 -10.35
CA LYS A 329 -29.20 -0.24 -10.21
C LYS A 329 -30.07 0.03 -8.97
N LYS A 330 -30.80 -0.98 -8.51
CA LYS A 330 -31.73 -0.88 -7.37
C LYS A 330 -31.04 -1.18 -6.04
N ILE A 331 -29.83 -1.74 -6.08
CA ILE A 331 -29.08 -2.16 -4.90
C ILE A 331 -28.28 -0.97 -4.37
N LYS A 332 -28.36 -0.76 -3.04
CA LYS A 332 -27.49 0.20 -2.35
C LYS A 332 -26.14 -0.48 -2.08
N LYS A 333 -25.05 0.08 -2.63
CA LYS A 333 -23.67 -0.43 -2.49
C LYS A 333 -23.28 -0.78 -1.04
N THR A 334 -23.61 0.08 -0.08
CA THR A 334 -23.29 -0.17 1.33
C THR A 334 -23.99 -1.40 1.90
N ASN A 335 -25.28 -1.60 1.57
CA ASN A 335 -26.03 -2.77 2.04
C ASN A 335 -25.50 -4.04 1.39
N PHE A 336 -25.21 -3.97 0.09
CA PHE A 336 -24.62 -5.07 -0.67
C PHE A 336 -23.30 -5.55 -0.07
N ALA A 337 -22.41 -4.61 0.25
CA ALA A 337 -21.11 -4.91 0.83
C ALA A 337 -21.23 -5.64 2.19
N ILE A 338 -22.17 -5.21 3.05
CA ILE A 338 -22.39 -5.84 4.36
C ILE A 338 -23.03 -7.22 4.18
N GLU A 339 -24.10 -7.30 3.38
CA GLU A 339 -24.85 -8.54 3.16
C GLU A 339 -23.96 -9.64 2.61
N TYR A 340 -23.18 -9.37 1.55
CA TYR A 340 -22.36 -10.40 0.91
C TYR A 340 -20.93 -10.49 1.43
N GLY A 341 -20.43 -9.44 2.09
CA GLY A 341 -19.10 -9.46 2.73
C GLY A 341 -19.09 -10.09 4.12
N ILE A 342 -20.22 -10.03 4.85
CA ILE A 342 -20.29 -10.43 6.26
C ILE A 342 -21.37 -11.48 6.50
N ASP A 343 -22.62 -11.22 6.09
CA ASP A 343 -23.77 -12.02 6.54
C ASP A 343 -23.98 -13.31 5.72
N ASN A 344 -23.92 -13.19 4.40
CA ASN A 344 -24.12 -14.28 3.44
C ASN A 344 -22.88 -14.43 2.56
N THR A 345 -21.97 -15.30 2.99
CA THR A 345 -20.72 -15.56 2.26
C THR A 345 -20.83 -16.73 1.29
N ASN A 346 -21.98 -17.39 1.12
CA ASN A 346 -22.09 -18.55 0.23
C ASN A 346 -22.38 -18.13 -1.22
N TRP A 347 -21.37 -17.59 -1.89
CA TRP A 347 -21.42 -17.14 -3.28
C TRP A 347 -20.11 -17.44 -4.02
N ASN A 348 -20.19 -17.38 -5.35
CA ASN A 348 -19.09 -17.54 -6.30
C ASN A 348 -18.40 -16.20 -6.57
N VAL A 349 -17.06 -16.22 -6.57
CA VAL A 349 -16.23 -15.06 -6.87
C VAL A 349 -16.35 -14.71 -8.37
N PRO A 350 -16.58 -13.43 -8.73
CA PRO A 350 -16.54 -13.01 -10.14
C PRO A 350 -15.24 -13.38 -10.83
N LEU A 351 -15.33 -13.90 -12.05
CA LEU A 351 -14.21 -14.54 -12.74
C LEU A 351 -12.98 -13.63 -12.88
N TYR A 352 -13.19 -12.36 -13.23
CA TYR A 352 -12.11 -11.40 -13.43
C TYR A 352 -11.28 -11.14 -12.16
N ILE A 353 -11.92 -11.13 -10.99
CA ILE A 353 -11.24 -10.94 -9.70
C ILE A 353 -10.48 -12.22 -9.35
N ALA A 354 -11.09 -13.39 -9.53
CA ALA A 354 -10.43 -14.67 -9.27
C ALA A 354 -9.18 -14.85 -10.15
N GLN A 355 -9.25 -14.50 -11.44
CA GLN A 355 -8.11 -14.50 -12.35
C GLN A 355 -7.02 -13.53 -11.90
N GLY A 356 -7.39 -12.30 -11.53
CA GLY A 356 -6.46 -11.29 -11.03
C GLY A 356 -5.73 -11.73 -9.75
N LEU A 357 -6.45 -12.25 -8.76
CA LEU A 357 -5.87 -12.69 -7.49
C LEU A 357 -4.96 -13.92 -7.67
N ARG A 358 -5.31 -14.87 -8.55
CA ARG A 358 -4.42 -16.00 -8.88
C ARG A 358 -3.14 -15.54 -9.58
N TRP A 359 -3.28 -14.63 -10.55
CA TRP A 359 -2.12 -14.02 -11.20
C TRP A 359 -1.23 -13.32 -10.18
N LEU A 360 -1.82 -12.56 -9.25
CA LEU A 360 -1.08 -11.89 -8.20
C LEU A 360 -0.40 -12.88 -7.26
N ALA A 361 -1.09 -13.94 -6.82
CA ALA A 361 -0.52 -14.97 -5.96
C ALA A 361 0.69 -15.66 -6.60
N ALA A 362 0.60 -15.95 -7.90
CA ALA A 362 1.66 -16.57 -8.70
C ALA A 362 2.78 -15.59 -9.11
N SER A 363 2.54 -14.28 -9.06
CA SER A 363 3.59 -13.29 -9.37
C SER A 363 4.74 -13.44 -8.37
N ASP A 364 5.95 -13.65 -8.89
CA ASP A 364 7.12 -13.84 -8.05
C ASP A 364 7.46 -12.56 -7.30
N ILE A 365 7.49 -12.70 -5.98
CA ILE A 365 8.37 -11.92 -5.12
C ILE A 365 9.02 -12.99 -4.28
N LEU A 366 10.24 -13.38 -4.64
CA LEU A 366 10.92 -14.50 -4.01
C LEU A 366 10.78 -14.43 -2.49
N PRO A 367 10.02 -15.35 -1.86
CA PRO A 367 10.03 -15.43 -0.42
C PRO A 367 11.43 -15.89 0.01
N PRO A 368 11.93 -15.47 1.19
CA PRO A 368 13.01 -16.21 1.81
C PRO A 368 12.49 -17.64 2.03
N GLN A 369 13.06 -18.62 1.33
CA GLN A 369 12.80 -20.02 1.66
C GLN A 369 13.23 -20.23 3.11
N GLN A 370 12.27 -20.43 4.00
CA GLN A 370 12.57 -20.92 5.34
C GLN A 370 13.22 -22.29 5.18
N ASN A 371 14.45 -22.40 5.65
CA ASN A 371 15.27 -23.61 5.66
C ASN A 371 14.44 -24.84 6.08
N GLN A 372 14.24 -25.79 5.18
CA GLN A 372 13.83 -27.15 5.52
C GLN A 372 14.98 -28.02 6.09
N ASN A 373 16.13 -27.43 6.42
CA ASN A 373 17.34 -28.17 6.82
C ASN A 373 17.72 -28.00 8.30
N GLU A 374 16.75 -28.02 9.23
CA GLU A 374 17.03 -28.25 10.66
C GLU A 374 16.80 -29.71 11.10
N ALA A 375 16.22 -30.58 10.26
CA ALA A 375 16.04 -31.99 10.59
C ALA A 375 17.30 -32.87 10.35
N ASP A 376 18.26 -32.40 9.54
CA ASP A 376 19.45 -33.21 9.17
C ASP A 376 20.72 -32.90 9.99
N ARG A 377 20.63 -32.02 11.00
CA ARG A 377 21.78 -31.67 11.87
C ARG A 377 21.80 -32.36 13.23
N GLU A 378 20.82 -33.20 13.55
CA GLU A 378 20.84 -34.04 14.77
C GLU A 378 21.24 -35.51 14.51
N ALA A 379 21.69 -35.87 13.31
CA ALA A 379 22.04 -37.24 12.95
C ALA A 379 23.49 -37.46 12.43
N ALA A 380 24.44 -36.58 12.77
CA ALA A 380 25.86 -36.74 12.40
C ALA A 380 26.80 -36.54 13.58
#